data_AF-A0A0C9W3C4-F1
#
_entry.id   AF-A0A0C9W3C4-F1
#
_cell.length_a   1.000
_cell.length_b   1.000
_cell.length_c   1.000
_cell.angle_alpha   90.00
_cell.angle_beta   90.00
_cell.angle_gamma   90.00
#
_symmetry.space_group_name_H-M   'P 1'
#
loop_
_entity.id
_entity.type
_entity.pdbx_description
1 polymer ?
#
loop_
_entity_poly.entity_id
_entity_poly.type
_entity_poly.pdbx_seq_one_letter_code
_entity_poly.pdbx_strand_id
1 'polypeptide(L)'
;MNYNVKYSRTTFDFDGEEFCNDPMEHGVSVAIGVLSATSARNARFDAGWVALKSSNTSTFKALALITTNVEQLLGVSIPSGSADIMVYHDGNVFDFSSKVVGVIFPSRGEVEVWR
;
A
#
# COMPACT_ATOMS: atom_id res chain seq x y z
N MET A 1 -18.89 0.06 -25.59
CA MET A 1 -19.32 0.19 -24.17
C MET A 1 -18.47 1.27 -23.54
N ASN A 2 -19.05 2.44 -23.31
CA ASN A 2 -18.34 3.60 -22.78
C ASN A 2 -18.46 3.57 -21.26
N TYR A 3 -17.35 3.31 -20.56
CA TYR A 3 -17.31 3.51 -19.11
C TYR A 3 -16.77 4.91 -18.83
N ASN A 4 -17.67 5.75 -18.33
CA ASN A 4 -17.35 7.06 -17.77
C ASN A 4 -16.43 6.86 -16.56
N VAL A 5 -15.13 7.15 -16.71
CA VAL A 5 -14.22 7.24 -15.56
C VAL A 5 -14.52 8.57 -14.86
N LYS A 6 -15.37 8.52 -13.83
CA LYS A 6 -15.49 9.61 -12.87
C LYS A 6 -14.19 9.68 -12.08
N TYR A 7 -13.37 10.69 -12.35
CA TYR A 7 -12.37 11.14 -11.40
C TYR A 7 -13.09 11.73 -10.19
N SER A 8 -13.35 10.90 -9.18
CA SER A 8 -13.81 11.39 -7.89
C SER A 8 -12.58 11.76 -7.06
N ARG A 9 -12.40 13.06 -6.83
CA ARG A 9 -11.54 13.58 -5.77
C ARG A 9 -12.19 13.18 -4.44
N THR A 10 -12.00 11.94 -4.04
CA THR A 10 -12.41 11.44 -2.73
C THR A 10 -11.13 10.93 -2.09
N THR A 11 -10.61 11.67 -1.12
CA THR A 11 -9.99 11.02 0.03
C THR A 11 -11.03 10.02 0.49
N PHE A 12 -10.80 8.73 0.23
CA PHE A 12 -11.59 7.70 0.90
C PHE A 12 -11.20 7.82 2.36
N ASP A 13 -11.93 8.65 3.10
CA ASP A 13 -11.89 8.64 4.54
C ASP A 13 -12.39 7.26 4.94
N PHE A 14 -11.46 6.42 5.39
CA PHE A 14 -11.73 5.07 5.90
C PHE A 14 -12.38 5.21 7.29
N ASP A 15 -13.54 5.88 7.35
CA ASP A 15 -14.24 6.30 8.56
C ASP A 15 -14.98 5.15 9.28
N GLY A 16 -14.37 3.97 9.32
CA GLY A 16 -14.80 2.89 10.21
C GLY A 16 -16.18 2.25 9.91
N GLU A 17 -16.89 2.69 8.88
CA GLU A 17 -18.11 2.04 8.38
C GLU A 17 -17.71 0.75 7.63
N GLU A 18 -18.42 -0.34 7.91
CA GLU A 18 -18.09 -1.70 7.46
C GLU A 18 -17.79 -1.78 5.95
N PHE A 19 -16.67 -2.43 5.62
CA PHE A 19 -16.35 -2.90 4.27
C PHE A 19 -17.29 -4.06 3.87
N CYS A 20 -18.58 -3.79 3.75
CA CYS A 20 -19.54 -4.78 3.26
C CYS A 20 -19.43 -5.01 1.74
N ASN A 21 -18.75 -4.09 1.02
CA ASN A 21 -18.44 -4.22 -0.40
C ASN A 21 -16.98 -3.79 -0.66
N ASP A 22 -16.03 -4.72 -0.65
CA ASP A 22 -14.65 -4.45 -1.06
C ASP A 22 -14.61 -4.22 -2.59
N PRO A 23 -14.31 -3.00 -3.09
CA PRO A 23 -14.28 -2.73 -4.53
C PRO A 23 -13.23 -3.58 -5.27
N MET A 24 -12.21 -4.08 -4.56
CA MET A 24 -11.22 -4.99 -5.13
C MET A 24 -11.82 -6.37 -5.46
N GLU A 25 -12.93 -6.77 -4.83
CA GLU A 25 -13.68 -7.99 -5.21
C GLU A 25 -14.39 -7.84 -6.56
N HIS A 26 -14.63 -6.61 -7.00
CA HIS A 26 -15.26 -6.31 -8.29
C HIS A 26 -14.25 -5.92 -9.39
N GLY A 27 -12.96 -6.17 -9.17
CA GLY A 27 -11.91 -5.87 -10.14
C GLY A 27 -11.58 -4.39 -10.28
N VAL A 28 -11.98 -3.55 -9.32
CA VAL A 28 -11.59 -2.13 -9.28
C VAL A 28 -10.22 -2.01 -8.62
N SER A 29 -9.26 -1.45 -9.35
CA SER A 29 -7.94 -1.11 -8.80
C SER A 29 -8.04 0.15 -7.94
N VAL A 30 -7.63 0.03 -6.67
CA VAL A 30 -7.60 1.12 -5.69
C VAL A 30 -6.26 1.15 -4.97
N ALA A 31 -5.82 2.33 -4.52
CA ALA A 31 -4.60 2.50 -3.74
C ALA A 31 -4.79 3.58 -2.67
N ILE A 32 -3.92 3.59 -1.65
CA ILE A 32 -3.93 4.62 -0.61
C ILE A 32 -3.24 5.87 -1.13
N GLY A 33 -3.99 6.96 -1.25
CA GLY A 33 -3.47 8.28 -1.56
C GLY A 33 -2.96 8.99 -0.31
N VAL A 34 -1.85 9.71 -0.43
CA VAL A 34 -1.27 10.49 0.67
C VAL A 34 -1.19 11.97 0.33
N LEU A 35 -1.51 12.83 1.30
CA LEU A 35 -1.57 14.28 1.10
C LEU A 35 -0.20 14.96 1.21
N SER A 36 0.79 14.28 1.80
CA SER A 36 2.12 14.83 2.03
C SER A 36 3.19 13.74 2.10
N ALA A 37 4.46 14.12 1.95
CA ALA A 37 5.60 13.22 2.13
C ALA A 37 5.69 12.67 3.57
N THR A 38 5.23 13.42 4.57
CA THR A 38 5.16 12.94 5.95
C THR A 38 4.07 11.89 6.11
N SER A 39 2.96 12.00 5.38
CA SER A 39 1.90 10.98 5.37
C SER A 39 2.31 9.71 4.64
N ALA A 40 3.16 9.82 3.60
CA ALA A 40 3.65 8.67 2.82
C ALA A 40 4.26 7.56 3.69
N ARG A 41 5.05 7.91 4.71
CA ARG A 41 5.67 6.93 5.63
C ARG A 41 4.66 6.19 6.49
N ASN A 42 3.47 6.77 6.70
CA ASN A 42 2.41 6.21 7.53
C ASN A 42 1.44 5.33 6.73
N ALA A 43 1.50 5.35 5.40
CA ALA A 43 0.58 4.59 4.53
C ALA A 43 0.53 3.09 4.87
N ARG A 44 1.63 2.53 5.41
CA ARG A 44 1.66 1.14 5.91
C ARG A 44 0.65 0.89 7.04
N PHE A 45 0.43 1.86 7.91
CA PHE A 45 -0.52 1.76 9.00
C PHE A 45 -1.95 1.90 8.48
N ASP A 46 -2.19 2.76 7.49
CA ASP A 46 -3.48 2.85 6.82
C ASP A 46 -3.83 1.52 6.13
N ALA A 47 -2.88 0.91 5.42
CA ALA A 47 -3.04 -0.43 4.83
C ALA A 47 -3.26 -1.52 5.88
N GLY A 48 -2.51 -1.49 6.99
CA GLY A 48 -2.71 -2.38 8.12
C GLY A 48 -4.09 -2.23 8.74
N TRP A 49 -4.61 -1.01 8.82
CA TRP A 49 -5.96 -0.74 9.30
C TRP A 49 -7.01 -1.35 8.39
N VAL A 50 -6.84 -1.25 7.07
CA VAL A 50 -7.70 -1.93 6.09
C VAL A 50 -7.66 -3.44 6.35
N ALA A 51 -6.48 -4.05 6.44
CA ALA A 51 -6.34 -5.49 6.70
C ALA A 51 -7.06 -5.97 7.97
N LEU A 52 -7.12 -5.12 9.01
CA LEU A 52 -7.79 -5.45 10.28
C LEU A 52 -9.31 -5.26 10.24
N LYS A 53 -9.82 -4.32 9.42
CA LYS A 53 -11.23 -3.92 9.43
C LYS A 53 -12.08 -4.63 8.38
N SER A 54 -11.49 -4.99 7.26
CA SER A 54 -12.16 -5.75 6.21
C SER A 54 -12.18 -7.24 6.57
N SER A 55 -13.35 -7.86 6.54
CA SER A 55 -13.51 -9.30 6.81
C SER A 55 -12.78 -10.20 5.80
N ASN A 56 -12.51 -9.71 4.58
CA ASN A 56 -12.00 -10.51 3.46
C ASN A 56 -10.68 -10.01 2.84
N THR A 57 -10.03 -8.98 3.38
CA THR A 57 -8.77 -8.48 2.80
C THR A 57 -7.58 -9.20 3.42
N SER A 58 -6.88 -9.98 2.59
CA SER A 58 -5.62 -10.60 2.99
C SER A 58 -4.51 -9.56 3.20
N THR A 59 -3.49 -9.91 3.97
CA THR A 59 -2.27 -9.11 4.14
C THR A 59 -1.66 -8.70 2.80
N PHE A 60 -1.68 -9.59 1.80
CA PHE A 60 -1.18 -9.29 0.45
C PHE A 60 -2.05 -8.27 -0.29
N LYS A 61 -3.38 -8.38 -0.23
CA LYS A 61 -4.28 -7.36 -0.82
C LYS A 61 -4.05 -5.99 -0.16
N ALA A 62 -3.94 -5.96 1.16
CA ALA A 62 -3.69 -4.71 1.88
C ALA A 62 -2.32 -4.11 1.51
N LEU A 63 -1.28 -4.94 1.39
CA LEU A 63 0.04 -4.49 0.97
C LEU A 63 0.04 -3.95 -0.47
N ALA A 64 -0.75 -4.54 -1.36
CA ALA A 64 -0.90 -4.07 -2.74
C ALA A 64 -1.42 -2.62 -2.81
N LEU A 65 -2.24 -2.17 -1.85
CA LEU A 65 -2.77 -0.81 -1.79
C LEU A 65 -1.69 0.28 -1.70
N ILE A 66 -0.51 -0.07 -1.19
CA ILE A 66 0.62 0.86 -1.01
C ILE A 66 1.84 0.47 -1.85
N THR A 67 1.70 -0.52 -2.74
CA THR A 67 2.79 -1.03 -3.60
C THR A 67 2.30 -1.16 -5.04
N THR A 68 1.96 -2.37 -5.49
CA THR A 68 1.67 -2.67 -6.90
C THR A 68 0.47 -1.90 -7.45
N ASN A 69 -0.54 -1.61 -6.63
CA ASN A 69 -1.68 -0.81 -7.08
C ASN A 69 -1.29 0.66 -7.29
N VAL A 70 -0.36 1.18 -6.49
CA VAL A 70 0.18 2.54 -6.68
C VAL A 70 0.94 2.58 -8.01
N GLU A 71 1.80 1.60 -8.27
CA GLU A 71 2.52 1.49 -9.55
C GLU A 71 1.54 1.46 -10.74
N GLN A 72 0.54 0.57 -10.67
CA GLN A 72 -0.48 0.43 -11.71
C GLN A 72 -1.25 1.73 -11.97
N LEU A 73 -1.72 2.41 -10.92
CA LEU A 73 -2.51 3.62 -11.03
C LEU A 73 -1.70 4.85 -11.47
N LEU A 74 -0.39 4.86 -11.18
CA LEU A 74 0.54 5.87 -11.70
C LEU A 74 1.03 5.57 -13.12
N GLY A 75 0.69 4.40 -13.68
CA GLY A 75 1.16 3.98 -15.00
C GLY A 75 2.66 3.65 -15.03
N VAL A 76 3.23 3.28 -13.88
CA VAL A 76 4.63 2.85 -13.74
C VAL A 76 4.66 1.33 -13.63
N SER A 77 5.70 0.71 -14.17
CA SER A 77 5.94 -0.73 -14.01
C SER A 77 7.37 -0.94 -13.52
N ILE A 78 7.49 -1.45 -12.29
CA ILE A 78 8.77 -1.80 -11.71
C ILE A 78 8.97 -3.31 -11.88
N PRO A 79 10.01 -3.77 -12.60
CA PRO A 79 10.32 -5.20 -12.68
C PRO A 79 10.53 -5.76 -11.27
N SER A 80 10.02 -6.96 -10.97
CA SER A 80 10.08 -7.52 -9.61
C SER A 80 11.50 -7.66 -9.07
N GLY A 81 12.51 -7.85 -9.94
CA GLY A 81 13.93 -7.88 -9.55
C GLY A 81 14.56 -6.51 -9.29
N SER A 82 13.83 -5.42 -9.56
CA SER A 82 14.27 -4.04 -9.43
C SER A 82 13.49 -3.26 -8.36
N ALA A 83 12.47 -3.87 -7.76
CA ALA A 83 11.66 -3.24 -6.72
C ALA A 83 12.45 -3.08 -5.43
N ASP A 84 12.34 -1.90 -4.82
CA ASP A 84 12.99 -1.61 -3.54
C ASP A 84 12.32 -2.42 -2.43
N ILE A 85 13.13 -2.99 -1.53
CA ILE A 85 12.65 -3.89 -0.48
C ILE A 85 12.93 -3.26 0.88
N MET A 86 11.89 -3.11 1.69
CA MET A 86 12.02 -2.69 3.09
C MET A 86 12.15 -3.90 4.01
N VAL A 87 13.14 -3.85 4.91
CA VAL A 87 13.40 -4.90 5.90
C VAL A 87 12.90 -4.44 7.27
N TYR A 88 12.04 -5.26 7.87
CA TYR A 88 11.45 -5.01 9.19
C TYR A 88 12.03 -5.95 10.25
N HIS A 89 12.16 -5.45 11.47
CA HIS A 89 12.55 -6.19 12.66
C HIS A 89 11.43 -6.16 13.72
N ASP A 90 11.34 -7.21 14.55
CA ASP A 90 10.35 -7.39 15.62
C ASP A 90 8.87 -7.43 15.18
N GLY A 91 8.59 -7.92 13.97
CA GLY A 91 7.22 -8.12 13.50
C GLY A 91 7.09 -8.08 11.99
N ASN A 92 5.92 -7.63 11.51
CA ASN A 92 5.59 -7.46 10.10
C ASN A 92 5.40 -5.97 9.72
N VAL A 93 5.18 -5.71 8.42
CA VAL A 93 5.03 -4.36 7.82
C VAL A 93 3.92 -3.50 8.44
N PHE A 94 2.89 -4.11 9.04
CA PHE A 94 1.73 -3.43 9.62
C PHE A 94 1.81 -3.28 11.14
N ASP A 95 2.74 -3.95 11.82
CA ASP A 95 2.83 -3.87 13.28
C ASP A 95 3.43 -2.52 13.70
N PHE A 96 2.81 -1.86 14.67
CA PHE A 96 3.32 -0.60 15.24
C PHE A 96 4.64 -0.76 16.00
N SER A 97 4.92 -1.96 16.51
CA SER A 97 6.20 -2.28 17.15
C SER A 97 7.33 -2.52 16.15
N SER A 98 7.01 -2.79 14.88
CA SER A 98 8.00 -3.10 13.86
C SER A 98 8.83 -1.88 13.48
N LYS A 99 10.14 -2.10 13.40
CA LYS A 99 11.11 -1.09 12.98
C LYS A 99 11.65 -1.42 11.60
N VAL A 100 11.75 -0.40 10.75
CA VAL A 100 12.51 -0.53 9.51
C VAL A 100 13.99 -0.49 9.88
N VAL A 101 14.71 -1.56 9.58
CA VAL A 101 16.15 -1.70 9.87
C VAL A 101 17.01 -1.60 8.64
N GLY A 102 16.41 -1.59 7.45
CA GLY A 102 17.13 -1.34 6.22
C GLY A 102 16.23 -1.28 4.99
N VAL A 103 16.81 -0.81 3.90
CA VAL A 103 16.23 -0.83 2.56
C VAL A 103 17.25 -1.38 1.58
N ILE A 104 16.81 -2.33 0.76
CA ILE A 104 17.58 -2.89 -0.36
C ILE A 104 17.12 -2.15 -1.61
N PHE A 105 18.06 -1.63 -2.38
CA PHE A 105 17.83 -0.93 -3.64
C PHE A 105 18.44 -1.74 -4.80
N PRO A 106 17.74 -2.74 -5.36
CA PRO A 106 18.31 -3.60 -6.38
C PRO A 106 18.74 -2.84 -7.64
N SER A 107 18.00 -1.79 -8.00
CA SER A 107 18.32 -0.91 -9.14
C SER A 107 19.66 -0.17 -9.01
N ARG A 108 20.13 0.02 -7.77
CA ARG A 108 21.40 0.69 -7.45
C ARG A 108 22.49 -0.29 -6.99
N GLY A 109 22.14 -1.54 -6.70
CA GLY A 109 23.06 -2.49 -6.08
C GLY A 109 23.47 -2.08 -4.66
N GLU A 110 22.63 -1.31 -3.97
CA GLU A 110 22.91 -0.72 -2.66
C GLU A 110 22.02 -1.34 -1.58
N VAL A 111 22.55 -1.39 -0.36
CA VAL A 111 21.80 -1.73 0.86
C VAL A 111 22.07 -0.65 1.88
N GLU A 112 21.00 0.01 2.34
CA GLU A 112 21.05 0.95 3.44
C GLU A 112 20.55 0.25 4.70
N VAL A 113 21.32 0.33 5.80
CA VAL A 113 20.97 -0.30 7.08
C VAL A 113 21.05 0.74 8.20
N TRP A 114 20.13 0.64 9.15
CA TRP A 114 20.08 1.47 10.34
C TRP A 114 20.06 0.58 11.59
N ARG A 115 20.68 1.06 12.67
CA ARG A 115 20.85 0.33 13.92
C ARG A 115 19.82 0.75 14.97
#